data_AF-A0A958USV2-F1
#
_entry.id   AF-A0A958USV2-F1
#
_cell.length_a   1.000
_cell.length_b   1.000
_cell.length_c   1.000
_cell.angle_alpha   90.00
_cell.angle_beta   90.00
_cell.angle_gamma   90.00
#
_symmetry.space_group_name_H-M   'P 1'
#
loop_
_entity.id
_entity.type
_entity.pdbx_description
1 polymer ?
#
loop_
_entity_poly.entity_id
_entity_poly.type
_entity_poly.pdbx_seq_one_letter_code
_entity_poly.pdbx_strand_id
1 'polypeptide(L)' 'MTYPKSSFLFSLLLFAFSFAITAQEVIPDNQHLFDNFSYRQGNVYRSATGKPGPEYWQNSADYNLEATLDDDAHTVSGNI' A
#
# COMPACT_ATOMS: atom_id res chain seq x y z
N MET A 1 44.33 -48.11 19.64
CA MET A 1 43.02 -47.43 19.77
C MET A 1 42.28 -47.61 18.44
N THR A 2 41.47 -48.67 18.33
CA THR A 2 40.79 -49.05 17.08
C THR A 2 39.37 -48.49 17.08
N TYR A 3 39.08 -47.52 16.22
CA TYR A 3 37.73 -46.98 16.08
C TYR A 3 36.80 -48.02 15.44
N PRO A 4 35.60 -48.28 15.99
CA PRO A 4 34.69 -49.25 15.41
C PRO A 4 34.15 -48.71 14.08
N LYS A 5 34.17 -49.56 13.04
CA LYS A 5 33.75 -49.23 11.67
C LYS A 5 32.32 -48.66 11.59
N SER A 6 31.46 -49.00 12.54
CA SER A 6 30.09 -48.45 12.67
C SER A 6 30.07 -46.95 12.97
N SER A 7 31.04 -46.44 13.73
CA SER A 7 31.15 -45.01 14.05
C SER A 7 31.59 -44.20 12.83
N PHE A 8 32.41 -44.80 11.97
CA PHE A 8 32.79 -44.21 10.67
C PHE A 8 31.61 -44.16 9.70
N LEU A 9 30.81 -45.24 9.62
CA LEU A 9 29.61 -45.28 8.78
C LEU A 9 28.54 -44.28 9.26
N PHE A 10 28.38 -44.11 10.58
CA PHE A 10 27.46 -43.14 11.15
C PHE A 10 27.88 -41.69 10.85
N SER A 11 29.19 -41.40 10.95
CA SER A 11 29.76 -40.09 10.57
C SER A 11 29.58 -39.79 9.08
N LEU A 12 29.77 -40.81 8.22
CA LEU A 12 29.57 -40.68 6.77
C LEU A 12 28.08 -40.41 6.43
N LEU A 13 27.15 -41.04 7.14
CA LEU A 13 25.71 -40.82 6.99
C LEU A 13 25.31 -39.39 7.39
N LEU A 14 25.85 -38.88 8.50
CA LEU A 14 25.63 -37.50 8.97
C LEU A 14 26.20 -36.47 7.99
N PHE A 15 27.37 -36.75 7.41
CA PHE A 15 27.99 -35.87 6.42
C PHE A 15 27.19 -35.83 5.11
N ALA A 16 26.62 -36.95 4.66
CA ALA A 16 25.76 -37.00 3.47
C ALA A 16 24.45 -36.21 3.64
N PHE A 17 23.92 -36.12 4.87
CA PHE A 17 22.71 -35.34 5.17
C PHE A 17 22.98 -33.82 5.30
N SER A 18 24.24 -33.41 5.39
CA SER A 18 24.63 -32.00 5.60
C SER A 18 24.46 -31.11 4.36
N PHE A 19 24.18 -31.70 3.19
CA PHE A 19 24.01 -30.97 1.92
C PHE A 19 22.55 -30.58 1.61
N ALA A 20 21.59 -30.94 2.47
CA ALA A 20 20.16 -30.70 2.22
C ALA A 20 19.62 -29.36 2.77
N ILE A 21 20.49 -28.41 3.13
CA ILE A 21 20.07 -27.08 3.58
C ILE A 21 20.21 -26.11 2.40
N THR A 22 19.24 -26.11 1.51
CA THR A 22 19.06 -25.01 0.56
C THR A 22 18.20 -23.94 1.23
N ALA A 23 18.66 -22.67 1.20
CA ALA A 23 17.81 -21.55 1.58
C ALA A 23 16.67 -21.42 0.55
N GLN A 24 15.43 -21.27 1.02
CA GLN A 24 14.29 -21.05 0.14
C GLN A 24 14.43 -19.66 -0.51
N GLU A 25 14.27 -19.61 -1.84
CA GLU A 25 14.15 -18.35 -2.57
C GLU A 25 12.84 -17.67 -2.14
N VAL A 26 12.93 -16.41 -1.72
CA VAL A 26 11.75 -15.62 -1.38
C VAL A 26 10.98 -15.38 -2.68
N ILE A 27 9.79 -15.96 -2.80
CA ILE A 27 8.87 -15.64 -3.89
C ILE A 27 8.54 -14.15 -3.77
N PRO A 28 8.80 -13.32 -4.80
CA PRO A 28 8.45 -11.92 -4.76
C PRO A 28 6.93 -11.78 -4.57
N ASP A 29 6.52 -11.16 -3.47
CA ASP A 29 5.12 -10.82 -3.22
C ASP A 29 4.85 -9.33 -3.47
N ASN A 30 3.58 -8.95 -3.37
CA ASN A 30 3.15 -7.56 -3.50
C ASN A 30 3.11 -6.80 -2.16
N GLN A 31 3.63 -7.38 -1.08
CA GLN A 31 3.49 -6.82 0.27
C GLN A 31 4.16 -5.45 0.38
N HIS A 32 5.26 -5.26 -0.35
CA HIS A 32 5.99 -3.99 -0.46
C HIS A 32 5.15 -2.84 -1.05
N LEU A 33 4.10 -3.11 -1.82
CA LEU A 33 3.18 -2.08 -2.34
C LEU A 33 2.32 -1.45 -1.24
N PHE A 34 2.25 -2.10 -0.08
CA PHE A 34 1.48 -1.68 1.09
C PHE A 34 2.37 -1.23 2.25
N ASP A 35 3.67 -1.07 2.03
CA ASP A 35 4.57 -0.51 3.02
C ASP A 35 4.09 0.87 3.47
N ASN A 36 4.40 1.23 4.72
CA ASN A 36 3.94 2.48 5.29
C ASN A 36 4.42 3.65 4.44
N PHE A 37 3.48 4.28 3.72
CA PHE A 37 3.77 5.45 2.91
C PHE A 37 4.03 6.62 3.91
N SER A 38 5.28 6.72 4.39
CA SER A 38 5.64 7.67 5.45
C SER A 38 5.76 9.10 4.92
N TYR A 39 5.59 9.27 3.60
CA TYR A 39 5.85 10.50 2.89
C TYR A 39 4.62 10.97 2.11
N ARG A 40 3.69 11.67 2.80
CA ARG A 40 2.74 12.55 2.09
C ARG A 40 3.51 13.81 1.77
N GLN A 41 4.24 13.84 0.67
CA GLN A 41 4.83 15.08 0.23
C GLN A 41 3.71 16.00 -0.24
N GLY A 42 3.59 17.18 0.40
CA GLY A 42 2.76 18.23 -0.17
C GLY A 42 3.40 18.77 -1.45
N ASN A 43 2.61 19.41 -2.29
CA ASN A 43 3.08 20.24 -3.39
C ASN A 43 2.47 21.65 -3.27
N VAL A 44 2.78 22.52 -4.24
CA VAL A 44 2.29 23.92 -4.28
C VAL A 44 0.76 24.03 -4.31
N TYR A 45 0.06 22.95 -4.67
CA TYR A 45 -1.39 22.86 -4.71
C TYR A 45 -2.00 22.23 -3.43
N ARG A 46 -1.38 21.23 -2.81
CA ARG A 46 -1.92 20.59 -1.59
C ARG A 46 -0.83 20.20 -0.61
N SER A 47 -1.04 20.50 0.67
CA SER A 47 -0.15 20.05 1.76
C SER A 47 -0.21 18.54 1.97
N ALA A 48 0.79 18.01 2.70
CA ALA A 48 0.80 16.64 3.23
C ALA A 48 -0.49 16.24 3.97
N THR A 49 -1.16 17.24 4.58
CA THR A 49 -2.40 17.08 5.36
C THR A 49 -3.67 17.32 4.55
N GLY A 50 -3.56 17.57 3.23
CA GLY A 50 -4.70 17.82 2.35
C GLY A 50 -5.19 19.27 2.31
N LYS A 51 -4.64 20.18 3.13
CA LYS A 51 -4.95 21.61 3.05
C LYS A 51 -4.53 22.21 1.69
N PRO A 52 -5.33 23.12 1.10
CA PRO A 52 -4.95 23.89 -0.08
C PRO A 52 -3.61 24.63 0.09
N GLY A 53 -2.78 24.60 -0.95
CA GLY A 53 -1.52 25.34 -1.03
C GLY A 53 -1.67 26.70 -1.71
N PRO A 54 -0.59 27.50 -1.80
CA PRO A 54 -0.62 28.86 -2.36
C PRO A 54 -1.06 28.93 -3.82
N GLU A 55 -0.78 27.89 -4.61
CA GLU A 55 -1.16 27.82 -6.04
C GLU A 55 -2.46 27.04 -6.25
N TYR A 56 -3.11 26.61 -5.17
CA TYR A 56 -4.36 25.89 -5.27
C TYR A 56 -5.47 26.81 -5.75
N TRP A 57 -5.98 26.56 -6.96
CA TRP A 57 -7.17 27.25 -7.43
C TRP A 57 -8.38 26.86 -6.57
N GLN A 58 -8.94 27.85 -5.86
CA GLN A 58 -10.18 27.70 -5.13
C GLN A 58 -11.27 28.44 -5.89
N ASN A 59 -12.29 27.69 -6.32
CA ASN A 59 -13.51 28.32 -6.81
C ASN A 59 -14.29 28.83 -5.58
N SER A 60 -14.60 30.12 -5.57
CA SER A 60 -15.60 30.71 -4.68
C SER A 60 -16.76 31.15 -5.54
N ALA A 61 -17.89 30.46 -5.38
CA ALA A 61 -19.12 30.81 -6.04
C ALA A 61 -19.94 31.68 -5.08
N ASP A 62 -20.21 32.91 -5.49
CA ASP A 62 -21.16 33.82 -4.84
C ASP A 62 -22.35 34.00 -5.79
N TYR A 63 -23.26 33.03 -5.77
CA TYR A 63 -24.50 33.09 -6.53
C TYR A 63 -25.67 33.10 -5.57
N ASN A 64 -26.57 34.05 -5.73
CA ASN A 64 -27.89 33.97 -5.12
C ASN A 64 -28.77 33.13 -6.03
N LEU A 65 -28.97 31.87 -5.64
CA LEU A 65 -29.82 30.94 -6.35
C LEU A 65 -31.24 31.03 -5.79
N GLU A 66 -32.20 31.35 -6.65
CA GLU A 66 -33.62 31.17 -6.34
C GLU A 66 -34.08 29.88 -6.99
N ALA A 67 -34.58 28.94 -6.19
CA ALA A 67 -35.06 27.65 -6.67
C ALA A 67 -36.48 27.37 -6.19
N THR A 68 -37.28 26.76 -7.06
CA THR A 68 -38.64 26.29 -6.77
C THR A 68 -38.73 24.80 -7.05
N LEU A 69 -39.27 24.05 -6.09
CA LEU A 69 -39.61 22.63 -6.23
C LEU A 69 -41.13 22.51 -6.44
N ASP A 70 -41.53 21.81 -7.49
CA ASP A 70 -42.89 21.38 -7.76
C ASP A 70 -42.93 19.85 -7.64
N ASP A 71 -43.53 19.35 -6.58
CA ASP A 71 -43.58 17.92 -6.23
C ASP A 71 -44.64 17.16 -7.05
N ASP A 72 -45.77 17.78 -7.36
CA ASP A 72 -46.80 17.22 -8.24
C ASP A 72 -46.26 16.98 -9.66
N ALA A 73 -45.59 18.00 -10.23
CA ALA A 73 -44.98 17.90 -11.55
C ALA A 73 -43.62 17.18 -11.55
N HIS A 74 -43.05 16.89 -10.37
CA HIS A 74 -41.71 16.32 -10.20
C HIS A 74 -40.61 17.15 -10.88
N THR A 75 -40.71 18.49 -10.78
CA THR A 75 -39.76 19.40 -11.42
C THR A 75 -39.08 20.32 -10.43
N VAL A 76 -37.85 20.71 -10.76
CA VAL A 76 -37.10 21.76 -10.08
C VAL A 76 -36.79 22.82 -11.11
N SER A 77 -37.11 24.08 -10.80
CA SER A 77 -36.77 25.25 -11.61
C SER A 77 -35.99 26.25 -10.77
N GLY A 78 -35.23 27.13 -11.40
CA GLY A 78 -34.49 28.15 -10.67
C GLY A 78 -33.81 29.17 -11.58
N ASN A 79 -33.41 30.28 -10.99
CA ASN A 79 -32.74 31.40 -11.64
C ASN A 79 -31.51 31.83 -10.82
N ILE A 80 -30.56 32.49 -11.48
CA ILE A 80 -29.34 33.07 -10.91
C ILE A 80 -29.45 34.59 -10.95
#